data_AF-A0A6B3HEM0-F1
#
_entry.id   AF-A0A6B3HEM0-F1
#
_cell.length_a   1.000
_cell.length_b   1.000
_cell.length_c   1.000
_cell.angle_alpha   90.00
_cell.angle_beta   90.00
_cell.angle_gamma   90.00
#
_symmetry.space_group_name_H-M   'P 1'
#
loop_
_entity.id
_entity.type
_entity.pdbx_description
1 polymer ?
#
loop_
_entity_poly.entity_id
_entity_poly.type
_entity_poly.pdbx_seq_one_letter_code
_entity_poly.pdbx_strand_id
1 'polypeptide(L)'
;RRFKIYRTGEQVSLSAVLPALQQLGVEVVDERPYELRCADRTHAWIYDFGLRMPQANGHTGHLADDARARFQEAFAAVWKGEAENDGFNALILGAGLNWRQAVVLRAYAKYLRQAGSTFSQDYMESTLRNNVHTTRL
;
A
#
# COMPACT_ATOMS: atom_id res chain seq x y z
N ARG A 1 1.06 -14.32 -2.20
CA ARG A 1 0.65 -13.80 -3.54
C ARG A 1 1.88 -13.18 -4.20
N ARG A 2 2.01 -13.22 -5.53
CA ARG A 2 3.17 -12.63 -6.23
C ARG A 2 2.79 -11.29 -6.84
N PHE A 3 3.66 -10.28 -6.70
CA PHE A 3 3.47 -8.94 -7.21
C PHE A 3 4.65 -8.58 -8.11
N LYS A 4 4.36 -8.25 -9.37
CA LYS A 4 5.38 -7.96 -10.37
C LYS A 4 5.40 -6.48 -10.67
N ILE A 5 6.58 -5.86 -10.54
CA ILE A 5 6.84 -4.49 -10.97
C ILE A 5 7.69 -4.56 -12.23
N TYR A 6 7.25 -3.85 -13.26
CA TYR A 6 7.96 -3.71 -14.52
C TYR A 6 8.46 -2.28 -14.61
N ARG A 7 9.77 -2.09 -14.80
CA ARG A 7 10.35 -0.77 -15.00
C ARG A 7 11.33 -0.79 -16.16
N THR A 8 11.23 0.23 -16.99
CA THR A 8 12.19 0.52 -18.06
C THR A 8 13.18 1.59 -17.58
N GLY A 9 14.46 1.41 -17.88
CA GLY A 9 15.54 2.32 -17.50
C GLY A 9 16.31 1.83 -16.28
N GLU A 10 16.53 2.73 -15.32
CA GLU A 10 17.36 2.46 -14.14
C GLU A 10 16.72 1.51 -13.14
N GLN A 11 17.60 0.79 -12.43
CA GLN A 11 17.24 -0.10 -11.33
C GLN A 11 16.53 0.67 -10.22
N VAL A 12 15.45 0.10 -9.69
CA VAL A 12 14.77 0.62 -8.50
C VAL A 12 15.49 0.17 -7.25
N SER A 13 15.76 1.12 -6.35
CA SER A 13 16.23 0.77 -5.00
C SER A 13 15.11 0.14 -4.19
N LEU A 14 15.40 -1.00 -3.56
CA LEU A 14 14.49 -1.68 -2.66
C LEU A 14 14.12 -0.84 -1.46
N SER A 15 15.03 0.00 -0.98
CA SER A 15 14.78 0.96 0.09
C SER A 15 13.68 1.97 -0.28
N ALA A 16 13.37 2.16 -1.56
CA ALA A 16 12.26 3.00 -1.99
C ALA A 16 10.93 2.22 -2.11
N VAL A 17 10.97 0.95 -2.51
CA VAL A 17 9.76 0.13 -2.77
C VAL A 17 9.25 -0.55 -1.50
N LEU A 18 10.16 -1.08 -0.68
CA LEU A 18 9.80 -1.86 0.51
C LEU A 18 8.96 -1.07 1.52
N PRO A 19 9.27 0.21 1.83
CA PRO A 19 8.43 0.98 2.74
C PRO A 19 6.99 1.12 2.23
N ALA A 20 6.80 1.37 0.93
CA ALA A 20 5.47 1.51 0.34
C ALA A 20 4.65 0.21 0.45
N LEU A 21 5.28 -0.95 0.24
CA LEU A 21 4.64 -2.26 0.40
C LEU A 21 4.31 -2.53 1.88
N GLN A 22 5.27 -2.33 2.79
CA GLN A 22 5.05 -2.56 4.22
C GLN A 22 3.92 -1.70 4.78
N GLN A 23 3.84 -0.45 4.32
CA GLN A 23 2.87 0.52 4.80
C GLN A 23 1.45 0.28 4.30
N LEU A 24 1.30 -0.39 3.15
CA LEU A 24 0.03 -0.97 2.69
C LEU A 24 -0.43 -2.15 3.57
N GLY A 25 0.40 -2.57 4.54
CA GLY A 25 0.09 -3.64 5.47
C GLY A 25 0.47 -5.02 4.95
N VAL A 26 1.28 -5.15 3.89
CA VAL A 26 1.76 -6.45 3.40
C VAL A 26 3.17 -6.75 3.88
N GLU A 27 3.43 -8.02 4.17
CA GLU A 27 4.78 -8.49 4.48
C GLU A 27 5.43 -9.01 3.18
N VAL A 28 6.61 -8.49 2.86
CA VAL A 28 7.42 -8.96 1.72
C VAL A 28 8.27 -10.13 2.19
N VAL A 29 8.05 -11.31 1.62
CA VAL A 29 8.69 -12.57 2.03
C VAL A 29 9.90 -12.89 1.17
N ASP A 30 9.81 -12.64 -0.14
CA ASP A 30 10.93 -12.80 -1.07
C ASP A 30 10.87 -11.75 -2.19
N GLU A 31 12.02 -11.57 -2.83
CA GLU A 31 12.18 -10.76 -4.03
C GLU A 31 13.06 -11.51 -5.02
N ARG A 32 12.68 -11.45 -6.30
CA ARG A 32 13.50 -11.92 -7.42
C ARG A 32 13.59 -10.82 -8.48
N PRO A 33 14.71 -10.08 -8.55
CA PRO A 33 14.96 -9.15 -9.64
C PRO A 33 15.44 -9.92 -10.89
N TYR A 34 14.87 -9.56 -12.03
CA TYR A 34 15.25 -10.07 -13.35
C TYR A 34 15.65 -8.89 -14.23
N GLU A 35 16.89 -8.90 -14.72
CA GLU A 35 17.34 -7.94 -15.72
C GLU A 35 16.91 -8.42 -17.11
N LEU A 36 16.24 -7.54 -17.84
CA LEU A 36 15.91 -7.70 -19.24
C LEU A 36 16.79 -6.77 -20.06
N ARG A 37 17.63 -7.35 -20.90
CA ARG A 37 18.37 -6.61 -21.94
C ARG A 37 17.53 -6.62 -23.21
N CYS A 38 16.89 -5.50 -23.53
CA CYS A 38 16.19 -5.36 -24.79
C CYS A 38 17.20 -5.24 -25.95
N ALA A 39 16.77 -5.68 -27.14
CA ALA A 39 17.58 -5.61 -28.36
C ALA A 39 18.04 -4.18 -28.70
N ASP A 40 17.25 -3.17 -28.29
CA ASP A 40 17.52 -1.74 -28.52
C ASP A 40 18.48 -1.10 -27.50
N ARG A 41 19.25 -1.90 -26.74
CA ARG A 41 20.15 -1.46 -25.64
C ARG A 41 19.42 -0.75 -24.49
N THR A 42 18.10 -0.81 -24.43
CA THR A 42 17.34 -0.39 -23.26
C THR A 42 17.43 -1.45 -22.16
N HIS A 43 17.74 -1.01 -20.95
CA HIS A 43 17.71 -1.85 -19.76
C HIS A 43 16.29 -1.85 -19.21
N ALA A 44 15.73 -3.02 -18.95
CA ALA A 44 14.46 -3.18 -18.27
C ALA A 44 14.62 -4.13 -17.09
N TRP A 45 13.83 -3.91 -16.06
CA TRP A 45 13.88 -4.66 -14.81
C TRP A 45 12.49 -5.18 -14.48
N ILE A 46 12.41 -6.47 -14.16
CA ILE A 46 11.23 -7.10 -13.59
C ILE A 46 11.54 -7.47 -12.16
N TYR A 47 10.77 -6.95 -11.22
CA TYR A 47 10.85 -7.34 -9.82
C TYR A 47 9.66 -8.20 -9.48
N ASP A 48 9.90 -9.44 -9.05
CA ASP A 48 8.86 -10.36 -8.59
C ASP A 48 8.93 -10.47 -7.07
N PHE A 49 7.99 -9.83 -6.38
CA PHE A 49 7.88 -9.82 -4.93
C PHE A 49 6.86 -10.87 -4.46
N GLY A 50 7.27 -11.74 -3.55
CA GLY A 50 6.35 -12.57 -2.78
C GLY A 50 5.77 -11.79 -1.62
N LEU A 51 4.47 -11.54 -1.68
CA LEU A 51 3.72 -10.83 -0.65
C LEU A 51 2.91 -11.81 0.21
N ARG A 52 3.00 -11.66 1.53
CA ARG A 52 2.07 -12.23 2.49
C ARG A 52 1.09 -11.13 2.92
N MET A 53 -0.16 -11.33 2.54
CA MET A 53 -1.26 -10.47 2.95
C MET A 53 -1.64 -10.84 4.38
N PRO A 54 -1.97 -9.87 5.26
CA PRO A 54 -2.62 -10.16 6.53
C PRO A 54 -3.90 -10.95 6.27
N GLN A 55 -4.16 -11.96 7.09
CA GLN A 55 -5.45 -12.64 7.10
C GLN A 55 -6.53 -11.61 7.46
N ALA A 56 -7.25 -11.10 6.46
CA ALA A 56 -8.44 -10.31 6.71
C ALA A 56 -9.45 -11.25 7.37
N ASN A 57 -9.87 -10.92 8.59
CA ASN A 57 -10.86 -11.69 9.33
C ASN A 57 -12.12 -11.88 8.48
N GLY A 58 -12.28 -13.07 7.87
CA GLY A 58 -13.58 -13.69 7.64
C GLY A 58 -14.28 -13.61 6.27
N HIS A 59 -13.73 -13.03 5.19
CA HIS A 59 -14.53 -12.88 3.95
C HIS A 59 -13.88 -13.39 2.64
N THR A 60 -14.24 -14.63 2.34
CA THR A 60 -14.38 -15.35 1.06
C THR A 60 -13.95 -14.68 -0.25
N GLY A 61 -12.98 -15.31 -0.95
CA GLY A 61 -12.92 -15.52 -2.41
C GLY A 61 -12.96 -14.29 -3.31
N HIS A 62 -14.15 -13.67 -3.47
CA HIS A 62 -14.39 -12.55 -4.39
C HIS A 62 -13.79 -11.22 -3.93
N LEU A 63 -13.70 -10.99 -2.61
CA LEU A 63 -13.03 -9.81 -2.04
C LEU A 63 -11.52 -9.79 -2.32
N ALA A 64 -10.95 -10.93 -2.71
CA ALA A 64 -9.53 -11.07 -2.89
C ALA A 64 -9.03 -10.50 -4.23
N ASP A 65 -9.90 -10.41 -5.25
CA ASP A 65 -9.58 -9.74 -6.51
C ASP A 65 -9.79 -8.22 -6.38
N ASP A 66 -10.86 -7.77 -5.72
CA ASP A 66 -11.06 -6.35 -5.41
C ASP A 66 -9.98 -5.81 -4.47
N ALA A 67 -9.53 -6.60 -3.50
CA ALA A 67 -8.40 -6.24 -2.65
C ALA A 67 -7.10 -6.12 -3.45
N ARG A 68 -6.91 -6.96 -4.48
CA ARG A 68 -5.74 -6.87 -5.37
C ARG A 68 -5.78 -5.61 -6.21
N ALA A 69 -6.93 -5.26 -6.79
CA ALA A 69 -7.09 -4.04 -7.57
C ALA A 69 -6.82 -2.80 -6.70
N ARG A 70 -7.46 -2.70 -5.54
CA ARG A 70 -7.22 -1.62 -4.57
C ARG A 70 -5.76 -1.51 -4.14
N PHE A 71 -5.10 -2.65 -3.91
CA PHE A 71 -3.68 -2.68 -3.58
C PHE A 71 -2.80 -2.15 -4.71
N GLN A 72 -3.06 -2.58 -5.94
CA GLN A 72 -2.32 -2.13 -7.13
C GLN A 72 -2.50 -0.62 -7.36
N GLU A 73 -3.74 -0.13 -7.24
CA GLU A 73 -4.05 1.29 -7.37
C GLU A 73 -3.39 2.13 -6.27
N ALA A 74 -3.45 1.66 -5.03
CA ALA A 74 -2.83 2.35 -3.90
C ALA A 74 -1.30 2.38 -4.02
N PHE A 75 -0.67 1.27 -4.39
CA PHE A 75 0.75 1.22 -4.66
C PHE A 75 1.13 2.20 -5.79
N ALA A 76 0.37 2.23 -6.88
CA ALA A 76 0.59 3.16 -7.98
C ALA A 76 0.43 4.62 -7.54
N ALA A 77 -0.56 4.93 -6.70
CA ALA A 77 -0.78 6.28 -6.18
C ALA A 77 0.39 6.73 -5.28
N VAL A 78 0.85 5.87 -4.37
CA VAL A 78 2.03 6.17 -3.52
C VAL A 78 3.28 6.33 -4.38
N TRP A 79 3.46 5.47 -5.38
CA TRP A 79 4.61 5.51 -6.29
C TRP A 79 4.66 6.79 -7.13
N LYS A 80 3.49 7.29 -7.55
CA LYS A 80 3.36 8.57 -8.27
C LYS A 80 3.42 9.80 -7.36
N GLY A 81 3.43 9.62 -6.04
CA GLY A 81 3.35 10.71 -5.07
C GLY A 81 1.94 11.31 -4.93
N GLU A 82 0.90 10.65 -5.45
CA GLU A 82 -0.50 11.05 -5.29
C GLU A 82 -1.06 10.69 -3.90
N ALA A 83 -0.44 9.72 -3.22
CA ALA A 83 -0.79 9.31 -1.87
C ALA A 83 0.45 9.29 -0.97
N GLU A 84 0.29 9.71 0.29
CA GLU A 84 1.35 9.64 1.31
C GLU A 84 1.60 8.17 1.71
N ASN A 85 2.85 7.87 2.07
CA ASN A 85 3.27 6.55 2.53
C ASN A 85 3.19 6.44 4.06
N ASP A 86 1.98 6.27 4.63
CA ASP A 86 1.71 6.28 6.08
C ASP A 86 0.70 5.22 6.55
N GLY A 87 0.45 5.14 7.88
CA GLY A 87 -0.39 4.11 8.55
C GLY A 87 -1.76 3.89 7.94
N PHE A 88 -2.34 4.93 7.34
CA PHE A 88 -3.65 4.87 6.71
C PHE A 88 -3.69 3.91 5.52
N ASN A 89 -2.56 3.65 4.85
CA ASN A 89 -2.50 2.73 3.72
C ASN A 89 -2.83 1.28 4.12
N ALA A 90 -2.61 0.89 5.38
CA ALA A 90 -2.99 -0.43 5.88
C ALA A 90 -4.52 -0.63 5.92
N LEU A 91 -5.31 0.45 5.98
CA LEU A 91 -6.77 0.38 5.96
C LEU A 91 -7.33 -0.04 4.60
N ILE A 92 -6.55 0.09 3.53
CA ILE A 92 -6.95 -0.32 2.17
C ILE A 92 -7.19 -1.83 2.13
N LEU A 93 -6.27 -2.60 2.73
CA LEU A 93 -6.41 -4.04 2.86
C LEU A 93 -7.23 -4.45 4.09
N GLY A 94 -7.06 -3.76 5.22
CA GLY A 94 -7.75 -4.10 6.47
C GLY A 94 -9.24 -3.80 6.44
N ALA A 95 -9.63 -2.62 5.98
CA ALA A 95 -11.03 -2.14 5.94
C ALA A 95 -11.66 -2.19 4.55
N GLY A 96 -10.89 -2.57 3.52
CA GLY A 96 -11.38 -2.55 2.15
C GLY A 96 -11.59 -1.14 1.60
N LEU A 97 -10.83 -0.16 2.09
CA LEU A 97 -10.91 1.20 1.57
C LEU A 97 -10.17 1.32 0.24
N ASN A 98 -10.54 2.30 -0.57
CA ASN A 98 -9.71 2.77 -1.66
C ASN A 98 -8.69 3.82 -1.14
N TRP A 99 -7.65 4.10 -1.93
CA TRP A 99 -6.60 5.04 -1.53
C TRP A 99 -7.13 6.46 -1.32
N ARG A 100 -8.19 6.87 -2.03
CA ARG A 100 -8.82 8.19 -1.88
C ARG A 100 -9.54 8.32 -0.54
N GLN A 101 -10.22 7.27 -0.09
CA GLN A 101 -10.86 7.21 1.23
C GLN A 101 -9.81 7.28 2.34
N ALA A 102 -8.67 6.60 2.18
CA ALA A 102 -7.54 6.74 3.10
C ALA A 102 -6.99 8.19 3.14
N VAL A 103 -6.89 8.87 1.99
CA VAL A 103 -6.52 10.30 1.92
C VAL A 103 -7.52 11.18 2.67
N VAL A 104 -8.82 10.92 2.55
CA VAL A 104 -9.86 11.67 3.26
C VAL A 104 -9.76 11.47 4.78
N LEU A 105 -9.56 10.23 5.25
CA LEU A 105 -9.35 9.94 6.67
C LEU A 105 -8.10 10.62 7.23
N ARG A 106 -7.02 10.64 6.43
CA ARG A 106 -5.79 11.37 6.76
C ARG A 106 -6.05 12.87 6.88
N ALA A 107 -6.84 13.44 5.96
CA ALA A 107 -7.22 14.85 6.03
C ALA A 107 -8.01 15.16 7.31
N TYR A 108 -8.95 14.29 7.70
CA TYR A 108 -9.66 14.43 8.98
C TYR A 108 -8.73 14.34 10.19
N ALA A 109 -7.81 13.38 10.21
CA ALA A 109 -6.82 13.26 11.28
C ALA A 109 -5.93 14.50 11.39
N LYS A 110 -5.46 15.05 10.26
CA LYS A 110 -4.67 16.29 10.22
C LYS A 110 -5.49 17.49 10.69
N TYR A 111 -6.76 17.58 10.29
CA TYR A 111 -7.67 18.64 10.73
C TYR A 111 -7.93 18.59 12.23
N LEU A 112 -8.20 17.41 12.80
CA LEU A 112 -8.40 17.25 14.24
C LEU A 112 -7.16 17.63 15.04
N ARG A 113 -5.96 17.32 14.52
CA ARG A 113 -4.69 17.76 15.13
C ARG A 113 -4.54 19.28 15.10
N GLN A 114 -4.93 19.94 13.99
CA GLN A 114 -4.94 21.40 13.89
C GLN A 114 -5.95 22.05 14.83
N ALA A 115 -7.10 21.41 15.07
CA ALA A 115 -8.15 21.89 15.98
C ALA A 115 -7.81 21.72 17.48
N GLY A 116 -6.59 21.28 17.82
CA GLY A 116 -6.13 21.18 19.21
C GLY A 116 -6.34 19.81 19.85
N SER A 117 -6.62 18.77 19.06
CA SER A 117 -6.65 17.41 19.60
C SER A 117 -5.27 16.97 20.11
N THR A 118 -5.23 16.32 21.27
CA THR A 118 -4.02 15.75 21.87
C THR A 118 -3.63 14.40 21.27
N PHE A 119 -4.46 13.83 20.39
CA PHE A 119 -4.19 12.53 19.79
C PHE A 119 -3.16 12.65 18.66
N SER A 120 -2.09 11.84 18.75
CA SER A 120 -1.09 11.75 17.69
C SER A 120 -1.66 11.08 16.45
N GLN A 121 -1.06 11.35 15.29
CA GLN A 121 -1.43 10.69 14.04
C GLN A 121 -1.29 9.17 14.16
N ASP A 122 -0.18 8.68 14.72
CA ASP A 122 0.08 7.25 14.95
C ASP A 122 -0.98 6.60 15.86
N TYR A 123 -1.51 7.34 16.84
CA TYR A 123 -2.58 6.85 17.70
C TYR A 123 -3.89 6.70 16.93
N MET A 124 -4.24 7.69 16.11
CA MET A 124 -5.42 7.62 15.24
C MET A 124 -5.32 6.50 14.20
N GLU A 125 -4.16 6.34 13.56
CA GLU A 125 -3.87 5.25 12.62
C GLU A 125 -4.02 3.88 13.28
N SER A 126 -3.42 3.70 14.46
CA SER A 126 -3.52 2.45 15.23
C SER A 126 -4.96 2.16 15.65
N THR A 127 -5.71 3.18 16.04
CA THR A 127 -7.10 3.04 16.49
C THR A 127 -8.03 2.66 15.34
N LEU A 128 -7.88 3.29 14.17
CA LEU A 128 -8.64 2.96 12.95
C LEU A 128 -8.29 1.57 12.43
N ARG A 129 -7.02 1.16 12.53
CA ARG A 129 -6.59 -0.19 12.15
C ARG A 129 -7.15 -1.26 13.08
N ASN A 130 -7.32 -0.96 14.36
CA ASN A 130 -7.91 -1.88 15.33
C ASN A 130 -9.46 -1.88 15.28
N ASN A 131 -10.08 -0.78 14.83
CA ASN A 131 -11.54 -0.62 14.72
C ASN A 131 -12.00 -0.52 13.26
N VAL A 132 -11.60 -1.50 12.46
CA VAL A 132 -11.91 -1.62 11.02
C VAL A 132 -13.41 -1.48 10.70
N HIS A 133 -14.27 -1.94 11.60
CA HIS A 133 -15.73 -1.94 11.42
C HIS A 133 -16.35 -0.54 11.41
N THR A 134 -15.74 0.44 12.07
CA THR A 134 -16.22 1.83 12.14
C THR A 134 -15.82 2.65 10.91
N THR A 135 -14.88 2.13 10.11
CA THR A 135 -14.28 2.83 8.97
C THR A 135 -14.92 2.43 7.64
N ARG A 136 -15.94 1.56 7.64
CA ARG A 136 -16.72 1.21 6.45
C ARG A 136 -17.66 2.38 6.13
N LEU A 137 -17.34 3.14 5.08
CA LEU A 137 -18.22 4.14 4.45
C LEU A 137 -19.14 3.46 3.42
#